data_AF-A0A0F9AG74-F1
#
_entry.id   AF-A0A0F9AG74-F1
#
_cell.length_a   1.000
_cell.length_b   1.000
_cell.length_c   1.000
_cell.angle_alpha   90.00
_cell.angle_beta   90.00
_cell.angle_gamma   90.00
#
_symmetry.space_group_name_H-M   'P 1'
#
loop_
_entity.id
_entity.type
_entity.pdbx_description
1 polymer ?
#
loop_
_entity_poly.entity_id
_entity_poly.type
_entity_poly.pdbx_seq_one_letter_code
_entity_poly.pdbx_strand_id
1 'polypeptide(L)'
;MNNNNKNTLVVEGGAMRGIFAAGVLDEFLKQQYQPFERYFGVSAGATNIAAFLCKQPMRNYKVITDYSCRPEFINLARFIKGGHLFDLDWLWQETIREIRLHTEVFEQTPHDFYIVSTAIESGKAHYLKATSADMVDQLKASCAIPIAYRDYPIINDIAMTDGGVADSIPVIKAYEMGAREITVILSQCLGYRKKPSKAPWLTKKMYKNYEFGSLRRVELVLRFPIWPREWQNVSWLKSPRDSC
;
A
#
# COMPACT_ATOMS: atom_id res chain seq x y z
N MET A 1 -28.38 -21.54 -2.01
CA MET A 1 -27.44 -20.64 -2.73
C MET A 1 -26.25 -20.44 -1.83
N ASN A 2 -25.06 -20.94 -2.18
CA ASN A 2 -23.87 -20.78 -1.34
C ASN A 2 -23.44 -19.32 -1.34
N ASN A 3 -23.61 -18.66 -0.20
CA ASN A 3 -23.22 -17.28 0.03
C ASN A 3 -21.69 -17.23 0.25
N ASN A 4 -20.93 -17.52 -0.81
CA ASN A 4 -19.46 -17.49 -0.80
C ASN A 4 -18.93 -16.07 -1.07
N ASN A 5 -19.59 -15.06 -0.50
CA ASN A 5 -19.17 -13.67 -0.64
C ASN A 5 -17.99 -13.43 0.29
N LYS A 6 -16.78 -13.65 -0.23
CA LYS A 6 -15.55 -13.40 0.50
C LYS A 6 -15.32 -11.90 0.61
N ASN A 7 -15.49 -11.36 1.82
CA ASN A 7 -15.20 -9.98 2.12
C ASN A 7 -13.74 -9.66 1.79
N THR A 8 -13.54 -8.64 0.96
CA THR A 8 -12.23 -8.22 0.49
C THR A 8 -11.89 -6.85 1.04
N LEU A 9 -10.66 -6.69 1.54
CA LEU A 9 -10.11 -5.40 1.95
C LEU A 9 -9.10 -4.91 0.91
N VAL A 10 -9.24 -3.68 0.45
CA VAL A 10 -8.28 -2.99 -0.41
C VAL A 10 -7.75 -1.76 0.31
N VAL A 11 -6.43 -1.61 0.37
CA VAL A 11 -5.79 -0.44 0.99
C VAL A 11 -4.90 0.28 -0.03
N GLU A 12 -5.22 1.56 -0.27
CA GLU A 12 -4.52 2.43 -1.20
C GLU A 12 -3.04 2.65 -0.81
N GLY A 13 -2.17 2.81 -1.81
CA GLY A 13 -0.82 3.31 -1.63
C GLY A 13 -0.76 4.83 -1.38
N GLY A 14 -0.05 5.26 -0.34
CA GLY A 14 -0.09 6.68 0.08
C GLY A 14 1.22 7.25 0.61
N ALA A 15 2.34 6.52 0.55
CA ALA A 15 3.56 6.85 1.29
C ALA A 15 3.22 7.27 2.74
N MET A 16 3.61 8.47 3.16
CA MET A 16 3.32 9.00 4.50
C MET A 16 1.83 9.14 4.83
N ARG A 17 0.95 9.32 3.82
CA ARG A 17 -0.51 9.34 4.04
C ARG A 17 -1.07 7.99 4.46
N GLY A 18 -0.27 6.93 4.33
CA GLY A 18 -0.57 5.62 4.90
C GLY A 18 -0.80 5.64 6.41
N ILE A 19 -0.45 6.73 7.12
CA ILE A 19 -0.74 6.90 8.55
C ILE A 19 -2.23 6.78 8.87
N PHE A 20 -3.10 7.24 7.97
CA PHE A 20 -4.54 7.11 8.14
C PHE A 20 -4.96 5.62 8.15
N ALA A 21 -4.48 4.85 7.16
CA ALA A 21 -4.75 3.43 7.09
C ALA A 21 -4.14 2.65 8.26
N ALA A 22 -2.97 3.06 8.77
CA ALA A 22 -2.38 2.47 9.98
C ALA A 22 -3.33 2.63 11.18
N GLY A 23 -3.87 3.83 11.41
CA GLY A 23 -4.83 4.08 12.49
C GLY A 23 -6.14 3.27 12.34
N VAL A 24 -6.69 3.17 11.13
CA VAL A 24 -7.90 2.37 10.86
C VAL A 24 -7.66 0.89 11.18
N LEU A 25 -6.54 0.33 10.72
CA LEU A 25 -6.23 -1.09 10.91
C LEU A 25 -5.83 -1.41 12.37
N ASP A 26 -5.17 -0.49 13.06
CA ASP A 26 -4.88 -0.63 14.49
C ASP A 26 -6.18 -0.65 15.31
N GLU A 27 -7.15 0.20 14.98
CA GLU A 27 -8.47 0.16 15.63
C GLU A 27 -9.22 -1.15 15.28
N PHE A 28 -9.10 -1.66 14.05
CA PHE A 28 -9.65 -2.97 13.69
C PHE A 28 -9.04 -4.09 14.55
N LEU A 29 -7.72 -4.08 14.77
CA LEU A 29 -7.07 -5.05 15.67
C LEU A 29 -7.60 -4.93 17.10
N LYS A 30 -7.69 -3.71 17.62
CA LYS A 30 -8.16 -3.44 18.98
C LYS A 30 -9.60 -3.91 19.21
N GLN A 31 -10.46 -3.74 18.21
CA GLN A 31 -11.86 -4.18 18.24
C GLN A 31 -12.03 -5.65 17.83
N GLN A 32 -10.94 -6.38 17.56
CA GLN A 32 -10.95 -7.75 17.03
C GLN A 32 -11.79 -7.90 15.75
N TYR A 33 -11.86 -6.82 14.95
CA TYR A 33 -12.64 -6.75 13.73
C TYR A 33 -11.81 -7.24 12.53
N GLN A 34 -12.05 -8.48 12.08
CA GLN A 34 -11.38 -9.05 10.92
C GLN A 34 -12.33 -9.92 10.08
N PRO A 35 -13.35 -9.33 9.43
CA PRO A 35 -14.32 -10.09 8.64
C PRO A 35 -13.81 -10.44 7.23
N PHE A 36 -12.56 -10.12 6.88
CA PHE A 36 -12.03 -10.23 5.51
C PHE A 36 -11.24 -11.51 5.29
N GLU A 37 -11.44 -12.13 4.12
CA GLU A 37 -10.69 -13.31 3.68
C GLU A 37 -9.62 -12.98 2.64
N ARG A 38 -9.76 -11.83 1.96
CA ARG A 38 -8.87 -11.41 0.90
C ARG A 38 -8.42 -9.97 1.10
N TYR A 39 -7.16 -9.71 0.85
CA TYR A 39 -6.51 -8.44 1.08
C TYR A 39 -5.72 -8.03 -0.15
N PHE A 40 -5.82 -6.77 -0.54
CA PHE A 40 -4.96 -6.17 -1.57
C PHE A 40 -4.37 -4.88 -1.01
N GLY A 41 -3.06 -4.74 -1.10
CA GLY A 41 -2.37 -3.55 -0.67
C GLY A 41 -1.32 -3.09 -1.67
N VAL A 42 -1.10 -1.78 -1.71
CA VAL A 42 -0.11 -1.15 -2.56
C VAL A 42 0.81 -0.30 -1.71
N SER A 43 2.14 -0.45 -1.84
CA SER A 43 3.12 0.40 -1.15
C SER A 43 2.83 0.47 0.36
N ALA A 44 2.68 1.68 0.92
CA ALA A 44 2.28 1.88 2.33
C ALA A 44 1.00 1.11 2.73
N GLY A 45 0.02 0.97 1.83
CA GLY A 45 -1.18 0.17 2.07
C GLY A 45 -0.89 -1.32 2.23
N ALA A 46 0.04 -1.87 1.45
CA ALA A 46 0.51 -3.25 1.61
C ALA A 46 1.20 -3.44 2.96
N THR A 47 2.09 -2.51 3.34
CA THR A 47 2.78 -2.61 4.64
C THR A 47 1.79 -2.56 5.81
N ASN A 48 0.74 -1.73 5.72
CA ASN A 48 -0.31 -1.61 6.74
C ASN A 48 -1.12 -2.89 6.89
N ILE A 49 -1.54 -3.49 5.77
CA ILE A 49 -2.18 -4.80 5.81
C ILE A 49 -1.24 -5.85 6.41
N ALA A 50 0.05 -5.85 6.05
CA ALA A 50 1.00 -6.82 6.58
C ALA A 50 1.10 -6.75 8.11
N ALA A 51 1.25 -5.55 8.69
CA ALA A 51 1.24 -5.36 10.15
C ALA A 51 -0.08 -5.79 10.80
N PHE A 52 -1.21 -5.53 10.14
CA PHE A 52 -2.53 -5.97 10.57
C PHE A 52 -2.65 -7.50 10.61
N LEU A 53 -2.24 -8.19 9.55
CA LEU A 53 -2.30 -9.65 9.45
C LEU A 53 -1.30 -10.33 10.39
N CYS A 54 -0.15 -9.71 10.64
CA CYS A 54 0.84 -10.16 11.61
C CYS A 54 0.49 -9.82 13.07
N LYS A 55 -0.66 -9.17 13.33
CA LYS A 55 -1.13 -8.80 14.69
C LYS A 55 -0.18 -7.85 15.42
N GLN A 56 0.42 -6.90 14.70
CA GLN A 56 1.39 -5.96 15.25
C GLN A 56 0.83 -4.52 15.26
N PRO A 57 -0.01 -4.17 16.24
CA PRO A 57 -0.54 -2.80 16.34
C PRO A 57 0.59 -1.79 16.55
N MET A 58 0.38 -0.55 16.11
CA MET A 58 1.32 0.57 16.24
C MET A 58 2.66 0.41 15.49
N ARG A 59 2.94 -0.75 14.87
CA ARG A 59 4.19 -0.99 14.13
C ARG A 59 4.37 0.07 13.05
N ASN A 60 3.38 0.21 12.18
CA ASN A 60 3.50 1.12 11.05
C ASN A 60 3.26 2.58 11.41
N TYR A 61 2.54 2.85 12.50
CA TYR A 61 2.56 4.16 13.13
C TYR A 61 4.01 4.56 13.47
N LYS A 62 4.77 3.67 14.12
CA LYS A 62 6.19 3.92 14.45
C LYS A 62 7.05 4.06 13.19
N VAL A 63 6.88 3.19 12.18
CA VAL A 63 7.59 3.30 10.88
C VAL A 63 7.38 4.67 10.24
N ILE A 64 6.14 5.17 10.23
CA ILE A 64 5.80 6.43 9.56
C ILE A 64 6.23 7.65 10.40
N THR A 65 6.00 7.64 11.71
CA THR A 65 6.22 8.81 12.58
C THR A 65 7.64 8.94 13.12
N ASP A 66 8.44 7.87 13.06
CA ASP A 66 9.83 7.85 13.52
C ASP A 66 10.78 7.52 12.37
N TYR A 67 10.88 6.24 11.96
CA TYR A 67 11.88 5.79 11.00
C TYR A 67 11.84 6.54 9.66
N SER A 68 10.65 6.81 9.14
CA SER A 68 10.46 7.57 7.89
C SER A 68 10.81 9.06 8.02
N CYS A 69 10.99 9.58 9.23
CA CYS A 69 11.38 10.96 9.47
C CYS A 69 12.89 11.11 9.75
N ARG A 70 13.63 10.00 9.86
CA ARG A 70 15.07 10.00 10.15
C ARG A 70 15.92 10.39 8.92
N PRO A 71 17.03 11.12 9.12
CA PRO A 71 17.86 11.65 8.02
C PRO A 71 18.59 10.56 7.21
N GLU A 72 18.76 9.37 7.76
CA GLU A 72 19.30 8.19 7.07
C GLU A 72 18.33 7.75 5.96
N PHE A 73 17.03 7.77 6.26
CA PHE A 73 15.99 7.45 5.30
C PHE A 73 15.81 8.59 4.28
N ILE A 74 15.45 9.80 4.71
CA ILE A 74 15.24 10.95 3.81
C ILE A 74 16.49 11.83 3.79
N ASN A 75 17.26 11.77 2.71
CA ASN A 75 18.49 12.55 2.59
C ASN A 75 18.56 13.37 1.29
N LEU A 76 18.23 14.66 1.39
CA LEU A 76 18.25 15.57 0.25
C LEU A 76 19.68 15.84 -0.27
N ALA A 77 20.67 15.89 0.63
CA ALA A 77 22.07 16.11 0.26
C ALA A 77 22.65 14.93 -0.55
N ARG A 78 22.26 13.69 -0.19
CA ARG A 78 22.58 12.46 -0.94
C ARG A 78 21.99 12.52 -2.34
N PHE A 79 20.74 12.98 -2.49
CA PHE A 79 20.09 13.12 -3.79
C PHE A 79 20.79 14.14 -4.70
N ILE A 80 21.16 15.32 -4.17
CA ILE A 80 21.87 16.36 -4.95
C ILE A 80 23.24 15.88 -5.44
N LYS A 81 23.93 15.03 -4.66
CA LYS A 81 25.21 14.40 -5.04
C LYS A 81 25.06 13.25 -6.04
N GLY A 82 23.86 13.03 -6.58
CA GLY A 82 23.59 11.95 -7.53
C GLY A 82 23.29 10.60 -6.86
N GLY A 83 23.00 10.56 -5.56
CA GLY A 83 22.51 9.37 -4.82
C GLY A 83 20.98 9.27 -4.76
N HIS A 84 20.47 8.38 -3.90
CA HIS A 84 19.05 8.14 -3.63
C HIS A 84 18.45 9.19 -2.71
N LEU A 85 17.18 9.59 -2.93
CA LEU A 85 16.47 10.46 -1.97
C LEU A 85 16.02 9.67 -0.74
N PHE A 86 15.38 8.53 -0.97
CA PHE A 86 14.92 7.60 0.07
C PHE A 86 15.83 6.38 0.12
N ASP A 87 16.31 6.04 1.31
CA ASP A 87 17.09 4.83 1.54
C ASP A 87 16.19 3.70 2.00
N LEU A 88 15.51 3.07 1.05
CA LEU A 88 14.61 1.96 1.36
C LEU A 88 15.36 0.76 1.93
N ASP A 89 16.61 0.53 1.50
CA ASP A 89 17.44 -0.53 2.07
C ASP A 89 17.70 -0.30 3.55
N TRP A 90 18.12 0.91 3.91
CA TRP A 90 18.29 1.28 5.31
C TRP A 90 17.00 1.12 6.11
N LEU A 91 15.86 1.64 5.60
CA LEU A 91 14.58 1.54 6.30
C LEU A 91 14.17 0.07 6.53
N TRP A 92 14.30 -0.78 5.51
CA TRP A 92 13.98 -2.19 5.64
C TRP A 92 14.95 -2.91 6.58
N GLN A 93 16.25 -2.68 6.47
CA GLN A 93 17.25 -3.26 7.38
C GLN A 93 16.99 -2.87 8.83
N GLU A 94 16.73 -1.60 9.10
CA GLU A 94 16.50 -1.11 10.46
C GLU A 94 15.18 -1.63 11.03
N THR A 95 14.11 -1.61 10.22
CA THR A 95 12.82 -2.15 10.68
C THR A 95 12.83 -3.67 10.82
N ILE A 96 13.62 -4.42 10.04
CA ILE A 96 13.84 -5.86 10.25
C ILE A 96 14.62 -6.11 11.55
N ARG A 97 15.57 -5.24 11.88
CA ARG A 97 16.38 -5.36 13.10
C ARG A 97 15.58 -5.03 14.36
N GLU A 98 14.84 -3.92 14.37
CA GLU A 98 14.24 -3.37 15.59
C GLU A 98 12.76 -3.70 15.76
N ILE A 99 11.99 -3.80 14.67
CA ILE A 99 10.53 -3.97 14.67
C ILE A 99 10.09 -4.95 13.57
N ARG A 100 10.74 -6.11 13.55
CA ARG A 100 10.57 -7.15 12.54
C ARG A 100 9.09 -7.50 12.36
N LEU A 101 8.69 -7.70 11.12
CA LEU A 101 7.36 -8.23 10.81
C LEU A 101 7.28 -9.71 11.23
N HIS A 102 6.29 -10.10 12.02
CA HIS A 102 6.08 -11.47 12.49
C HIS A 102 5.34 -12.30 11.43
N THR A 103 6.04 -12.63 10.34
CA THR A 103 5.46 -13.34 9.19
C THR A 103 4.99 -14.75 9.52
N GLU A 104 5.52 -15.35 10.58
CA GLU A 104 5.08 -16.63 11.15
C GLU A 104 3.65 -16.57 11.71
N VAL A 105 3.18 -15.39 12.16
CA VAL A 105 1.79 -15.20 12.63
C VAL A 105 0.84 -15.16 11.43
N PHE A 106 1.27 -14.57 10.32
CA PHE A 106 0.48 -14.48 9.09
C PHE A 106 0.07 -15.87 8.57
N GLU A 107 0.96 -16.86 8.61
CA GLU A 107 0.68 -18.22 8.13
C GLU A 107 -0.36 -18.99 8.95
N GLN A 108 -0.63 -18.59 10.19
CA GLN A 108 -1.53 -19.32 11.08
C GLN A 108 -3.00 -19.17 10.71
N THR A 109 -3.35 -18.21 9.83
CA THR A 109 -4.73 -17.93 9.44
C THR A 109 -4.90 -18.07 7.93
N PRO A 110 -5.92 -18.79 7.45
CA PRO A 110 -6.17 -18.92 6.01
C PRO A 110 -6.75 -17.62 5.44
N HIS A 111 -5.92 -16.81 4.80
CA HIS A 111 -6.35 -15.65 4.03
C HIS A 111 -5.48 -15.44 2.79
N ASP A 112 -6.05 -14.79 1.78
CA ASP A 112 -5.31 -14.39 0.58
C ASP A 112 -4.84 -12.95 0.73
N PHE A 113 -3.53 -12.70 0.71
CA PHE A 113 -2.98 -11.36 0.68
C PHE A 113 -2.19 -11.12 -0.61
N TYR A 114 -2.58 -10.09 -1.37
CA TYR A 114 -1.94 -9.68 -2.60
C TYR A 114 -1.24 -8.34 -2.41
N ILE A 115 0.07 -8.33 -2.66
CA ILE A 115 0.93 -7.17 -2.65
C ILE A 115 1.11 -6.70 -4.10
N VAL A 116 0.69 -5.48 -4.39
CA VAL A 116 0.77 -4.93 -5.75
C VAL A 116 2.14 -4.32 -5.98
N SER A 117 2.77 -4.71 -7.08
CA SER A 117 4.02 -4.14 -7.57
C SER A 117 3.89 -3.81 -9.06
N THR A 118 4.83 -3.08 -9.63
CA THR A 118 4.84 -2.76 -11.06
C THR A 118 6.05 -3.38 -11.72
N ALA A 119 5.85 -4.22 -12.74
CA ALA A 119 6.95 -4.75 -13.54
C ALA A 119 7.57 -3.63 -14.37
N ILE A 120 8.88 -3.47 -14.28
CA ILE A 120 9.61 -2.37 -14.91
C ILE A 120 9.58 -2.48 -16.43
N GLU A 121 9.82 -3.66 -16.98
CA GLU A 121 9.88 -3.86 -18.43
C GLU A 121 8.54 -3.59 -19.13
N SER A 122 7.43 -4.04 -18.52
CA SER A 122 6.10 -3.97 -19.15
C SER A 122 5.24 -2.81 -18.66
N GLY A 123 5.62 -2.15 -17.57
CA GLY A 123 4.82 -1.13 -16.89
C GLY A 123 3.48 -1.65 -16.32
N LYS A 124 3.26 -2.97 -16.25
CA LYS A 124 2.01 -3.59 -15.80
C LYS A 124 2.04 -3.88 -14.30
N ALA A 125 0.86 -3.82 -13.67
CA ALA A 125 0.68 -4.22 -12.29
C ALA A 125 0.83 -5.75 -12.15
N HIS A 126 1.62 -6.16 -11.18
CA HIS A 126 1.77 -7.54 -10.72
C HIS A 126 1.17 -7.67 -9.32
N TYR A 127 0.35 -8.71 -9.14
CA TYR A 127 -0.35 -8.99 -7.89
C TYR A 127 0.31 -10.20 -7.23
N LEU A 128 1.32 -9.92 -6.41
CA LEU A 128 2.14 -10.95 -5.77
C LEU A 128 1.36 -11.53 -4.60
N LYS A 129 1.06 -12.83 -4.63
CA LYS A 129 0.44 -13.50 -3.49
C LYS A 129 1.49 -13.67 -2.39
N ALA A 130 1.21 -13.13 -1.21
CA ALA A 130 2.11 -13.15 -0.08
C ALA A 130 2.17 -14.54 0.59
N THR A 131 3.38 -14.93 0.96
CA THR A 131 3.74 -16.09 1.78
C THR A 131 4.60 -15.57 2.94
N SER A 132 4.78 -16.30 4.04
CA SER A 132 5.69 -15.79 5.10
C SER A 132 7.11 -15.58 4.58
N ALA A 133 7.57 -16.47 3.69
CA ALA A 133 8.91 -16.49 3.15
C ALA A 133 9.19 -15.25 2.27
N ASP A 134 8.23 -14.89 1.41
CA ASP A 134 8.46 -13.87 0.39
C ASP A 134 7.92 -12.49 0.78
N MET A 135 7.05 -12.39 1.81
CA MET A 135 6.29 -11.17 2.10
C MET A 135 7.19 -9.93 2.26
N VAL A 136 8.30 -10.04 2.97
CA VAL A 136 9.19 -8.90 3.22
C VAL A 136 9.78 -8.35 1.92
N ASP A 137 10.25 -9.24 1.03
CA ASP A 137 10.81 -8.84 -0.27
C ASP A 137 9.74 -8.30 -1.21
N GLN A 138 8.53 -8.90 -1.19
CA GLN A 138 7.39 -8.41 -1.94
C GLN A 138 6.95 -7.01 -1.48
N LEU A 139 6.92 -6.75 -0.17
CA LEU A 139 6.62 -5.42 0.38
C LEU A 139 7.69 -4.40 0.00
N LYS A 140 8.98 -4.80 0.04
CA LYS A 140 10.09 -3.95 -0.41
C LYS A 140 9.94 -3.58 -1.88
N ALA A 141 9.63 -4.54 -2.75
CA ALA A 141 9.35 -4.29 -4.17
C ALA A 141 8.16 -3.33 -4.36
N SER A 142 7.09 -3.53 -3.61
CA SER A 142 5.87 -2.69 -3.65
C SER A 142 6.10 -1.24 -3.23
N CYS A 143 7.16 -0.95 -2.46
CA CYS A 143 7.53 0.38 -1.99
C CYS A 143 8.68 1.03 -2.79
N ALA A 144 9.24 0.34 -3.79
CA ALA A 144 10.45 0.75 -4.49
C ALA A 144 10.20 1.89 -5.49
N ILE A 145 10.10 3.14 -5.03
CA ILE A 145 9.78 4.31 -5.87
C ILE A 145 10.92 4.62 -6.87
N PRO A 146 10.67 4.70 -8.21
CA PRO A 146 11.71 4.79 -9.23
C PRO A 146 12.69 5.97 -9.15
N ILE A 147 12.23 7.14 -8.65
CA ILE A 147 13.09 8.34 -8.53
C ILE A 147 14.02 8.22 -7.32
N ALA A 148 13.57 7.50 -6.30
CA ALA A 148 14.23 7.43 -5.02
C ALA A 148 15.11 6.19 -4.88
N TYR A 149 14.74 5.09 -5.53
CA TYR A 149 15.42 3.80 -5.47
C TYR A 149 15.84 3.39 -6.89
N ARG A 150 17.14 3.17 -7.12
CA ARG A 150 17.71 2.89 -8.47
C ARG A 150 17.94 1.41 -8.72
N ASP A 151 17.99 0.61 -7.66
CA ASP A 151 18.06 -0.84 -7.77
C ASP A 151 16.64 -1.37 -7.74
N TYR A 152 16.14 -1.92 -8.85
CA TYR A 152 14.80 -2.48 -8.85
C TYR A 152 14.83 -3.87 -8.20
N PRO A 153 14.08 -4.13 -7.11
CA PRO A 153 14.02 -5.46 -6.52
C PRO A 153 13.53 -6.47 -7.55
N ILE A 154 14.16 -7.65 -7.59
CA ILE A 154 13.80 -8.73 -8.51
C ILE A 154 12.95 -9.74 -7.73
N ILE A 155 11.73 -9.98 -8.21
CA ILE A 155 10.83 -11.00 -7.67
C ILE A 155 10.41 -11.91 -8.82
N ASN A 156 10.65 -13.22 -8.70
CA ASN A 156 10.38 -14.22 -9.74
C ASN A 156 10.97 -13.82 -11.10
N ASP A 157 12.26 -13.44 -11.11
CA ASP A 157 13.03 -12.98 -12.29
C ASP A 157 12.52 -11.70 -12.96
N ILE A 158 11.60 -10.97 -12.33
CA ILE A 158 11.06 -9.72 -12.85
C ILE A 158 11.54 -8.55 -11.98
N ALA A 159 12.16 -7.56 -12.61
CA ALA A 159 12.51 -6.30 -11.98
C ALA A 159 11.24 -5.47 -11.67
N MET A 160 11.10 -5.04 -10.43
CA MET A 160 9.87 -4.46 -9.90
C MET A 160 10.08 -3.06 -9.32
N THR A 161 9.01 -2.27 -9.30
CA THR A 161 8.95 -0.93 -8.69
C THR A 161 7.61 -0.71 -8.01
N ASP A 162 7.46 0.43 -7.33
CA ASP A 162 6.28 0.76 -6.54
C ASP A 162 4.96 0.45 -7.28
N GLY A 163 4.07 -0.29 -6.62
CA GLY A 163 2.82 -0.75 -7.22
C GLY A 163 1.87 0.40 -7.60
N GLY A 164 2.01 1.56 -6.94
CA GLY A 164 1.22 2.74 -7.22
C GLY A 164 1.49 3.34 -8.60
N VAL A 165 2.58 2.95 -9.27
CA VAL A 165 2.88 3.36 -10.65
C VAL A 165 1.86 2.77 -11.63
N ALA A 166 1.52 1.48 -11.51
CA ALA A 166 0.57 0.81 -12.40
C ALA A 166 -0.86 0.75 -11.83
N ASP A 167 -1.02 0.42 -10.55
CA ASP A 167 -2.33 0.34 -9.90
C ASP A 167 -2.25 0.73 -8.41
N SER A 168 -2.66 1.96 -8.10
CA SER A 168 -2.66 2.50 -6.73
C SER A 168 -3.83 2.01 -5.87
N ILE A 169 -4.91 1.50 -6.50
CA ILE A 169 -6.18 1.14 -5.84
C ILE A 169 -6.76 -0.10 -6.57
N PRO A 170 -6.33 -1.32 -6.24
CA PRO A 170 -6.56 -2.55 -7.02
C PRO A 170 -7.98 -3.13 -6.88
N VAL A 171 -9.00 -2.27 -6.84
CA VAL A 171 -10.42 -2.64 -6.72
C VAL A 171 -10.91 -3.39 -7.97
N ILE A 172 -10.49 -2.96 -9.16
CA ILE A 172 -10.85 -3.65 -10.41
C ILE A 172 -10.31 -5.07 -10.39
N LYS A 173 -9.04 -5.24 -9.99
CA LYS A 173 -8.46 -6.57 -9.89
C LYS A 173 -9.17 -7.44 -8.86
N ALA A 174 -9.47 -6.89 -7.67
CA ALA A 174 -10.22 -7.60 -6.66
C ALA A 174 -11.56 -8.12 -7.20
N TYR A 175 -12.30 -7.28 -7.94
CA TYR A 175 -13.55 -7.63 -8.59
C TYR A 175 -13.41 -8.70 -9.69
N GLU A 176 -12.40 -8.56 -10.56
CA GLU A 176 -12.05 -9.55 -11.58
C GLU A 176 -11.72 -10.92 -10.97
N MET A 177 -11.11 -10.93 -9.78
CA MET A 177 -10.82 -12.13 -8.99
C MET A 177 -12.03 -12.66 -8.20
N GLY A 178 -13.24 -12.16 -8.50
CA GLY A 178 -14.49 -12.67 -7.94
C GLY A 178 -14.97 -11.96 -6.66
N ALA A 179 -14.30 -10.92 -6.18
CA ALA A 179 -14.80 -10.16 -5.04
C ALA A 179 -16.11 -9.43 -5.41
N ARG A 180 -17.05 -9.40 -4.47
CA ARG A 180 -18.33 -8.68 -4.62
C ARG A 180 -18.59 -7.72 -3.47
N GLU A 181 -18.10 -8.05 -2.28
CA GLU A 181 -18.04 -7.16 -1.13
C GLU A 181 -16.60 -6.69 -0.92
N ILE A 182 -16.34 -5.42 -1.25
CA ILE A 182 -15.01 -4.82 -1.21
C ILE A 182 -15.06 -3.60 -0.30
N THR A 183 -14.36 -3.67 0.82
CA THR A 183 -14.06 -2.51 1.67
C THR A 183 -12.77 -1.87 1.18
N VAL A 184 -12.78 -0.55 1.03
CA VAL A 184 -11.61 0.20 0.53
C VAL A 184 -11.22 1.25 1.55
N ILE A 185 -9.95 1.26 1.97
CA ILE A 185 -9.37 2.31 2.78
C ILE A 185 -8.59 3.24 1.86
N LEU A 186 -9.07 4.48 1.74
CA LEU A 186 -8.42 5.55 0.99
C LEU A 186 -7.81 6.57 1.94
N SER A 187 -6.63 7.06 1.58
CA SER A 187 -5.90 8.11 2.28
C SER A 187 -6.19 9.51 1.73
N GLN A 188 -7.04 9.59 0.71
CA GLN A 188 -7.42 10.82 0.01
C GLN A 188 -8.92 11.08 0.17
N CYS A 189 -9.31 12.34 0.27
CA CYS A 189 -10.72 12.70 0.39
C CYS A 189 -11.54 12.27 -0.82
N LEU A 190 -12.82 11.98 -0.55
CA LEU A 190 -13.80 11.67 -1.56
C LEU A 190 -13.85 12.80 -2.61
N GLY A 191 -13.74 12.45 -3.89
CA GLY A 191 -13.74 13.42 -4.99
C GLY A 191 -12.38 14.03 -5.32
N TYR A 192 -11.31 13.68 -4.58
CA TYR A 192 -9.96 14.10 -4.95
C TYR A 192 -9.61 13.59 -6.36
N ARG A 193 -9.26 14.53 -7.25
CA ARG A 193 -8.70 14.23 -8.57
C ARG A 193 -7.21 14.58 -8.58
N LYS A 194 -6.35 13.59 -8.79
CA LYS A 194 -4.92 13.81 -8.98
C LYS A 194 -4.74 14.71 -10.20
N LYS A 195 -4.27 15.94 -9.99
CA LYS A 195 -3.96 16.86 -11.08
C LYS A 195 -2.87 16.22 -11.95
N PRO A 196 -2.92 16.40 -13.29
CA PRO A 196 -1.84 15.95 -14.16
C PRO A 196 -0.50 16.49 -13.65
N SER A 197 0.57 15.70 -13.77
CA SER A 197 1.92 16.15 -13.40
C SER A 197 2.21 17.49 -14.07
N LYS A 198 2.67 18.49 -13.31
CA LYS A 198 3.10 19.80 -13.85
C LYS A 198 4.36 19.69 -14.72
N ALA A 199 5.04 18.53 -14.70
CA ALA A 199 6.21 18.25 -15.53
C ALA A 199 6.07 16.85 -16.18
N PRO A 200 5.17 16.68 -17.17
CA PRO A 200 4.99 15.39 -17.85
C PRO A 200 6.26 14.94 -18.58
N TRP A 201 7.11 15.89 -18.99
CA TRP A 201 8.41 15.62 -19.61
C TRP A 201 9.38 14.91 -18.64
N LEU A 202 9.32 15.23 -17.34
CA LEU A 202 10.20 14.63 -16.33
C LEU A 202 9.76 13.19 -16.09
N THR A 203 8.45 12.97 -15.96
CA THR A 203 7.82 11.65 -15.88
C THR A 203 8.16 10.83 -17.14
N LYS A 204 8.01 11.40 -18.33
CA LYS A 204 8.35 10.73 -19.62
C LYS A 204 9.85 10.50 -19.81
N LYS A 205 10.72 11.35 -19.25
CA LYS A 205 12.20 11.19 -19.29
C LYS A 205 12.66 10.13 -18.29
N MET A 206 12.02 10.04 -17.13
CA MET A 206 12.27 9.00 -16.13
C MET A 206 11.83 7.62 -16.62
N TYR A 207 10.70 7.57 -17.32
CA TYR A 207 10.14 6.35 -17.88
C TYR A 207 10.50 6.17 -19.37
N LYS A 208 11.47 6.92 -19.90
CA LYS A 208 11.80 6.94 -21.34
C LYS A 208 12.27 5.60 -21.89
N ASN A 209 12.74 4.72 -21.01
CA ASN A 209 13.23 3.39 -21.33
C ASN A 209 12.18 2.29 -21.10
N TYR A 210 10.94 2.64 -20.72
CA TYR A 210 9.92 1.70 -20.28
C TYR A 210 8.54 2.08 -20.87
N GLU A 211 7.89 1.17 -21.58
CA GLU A 211 6.59 1.40 -22.19
C GLU A 211 5.46 1.30 -21.16
N PHE A 212 5.20 2.38 -20.42
CA PHE A 212 4.05 2.45 -19.53
C PHE A 212 2.75 2.64 -20.31
N GLY A 213 1.86 1.65 -20.24
CA GLY A 213 0.48 1.78 -20.72
C GLY A 213 -0.25 2.95 -20.05
N SER A 214 -1.15 3.62 -20.79
CA SER A 214 -1.91 4.76 -20.30
C SER A 214 -2.60 4.44 -18.97
N LEU A 215 -2.32 5.25 -17.93
CA LEU A 215 -3.00 5.22 -16.63
C LEU A 215 -4.52 5.16 -16.85
N ARG A 216 -5.14 4.03 -16.53
CA ARG A 216 -6.59 3.88 -16.64
C ARG A 216 -7.25 4.80 -15.61
N ARG A 217 -8.11 5.69 -16.09
CA ARG A 217 -8.94 6.55 -15.25
C ARG A 217 -10.00 5.67 -14.57
N VAL A 218 -9.82 5.40 -13.28
CA VAL A 218 -10.86 4.73 -12.48
C VAL A 218 -11.73 5.81 -11.85
N GLU A 219 -12.97 5.94 -12.30
CA GLU A 219 -14.00 6.65 -11.53
C GLU A 219 -14.49 5.72 -10.43
N LEU A 220 -14.04 5.96 -9.21
CA LEU A 220 -14.49 5.23 -8.02
C LEU A 220 -15.81 5.84 -7.53
N VAL A 221 -16.91 5.11 -7.72
CA VAL A 221 -18.17 5.35 -6.99
C VAL A 221 -18.14 4.47 -5.74
N LEU A 222 -17.69 5.03 -4.63
CA LEU A 222 -17.77 4.36 -3.33
C LEU A 222 -19.23 4.34 -2.85
N ARG A 223 -19.85 3.16 -2.81
CA ARG A 223 -21.02 2.95 -1.95
C ARG A 223 -20.51 2.52 -0.57
N PHE A 224 -20.55 3.44 0.38
CA PHE A 224 -20.44 3.07 1.79
C PHE A 224 -21.73 2.34 2.19
N PRO A 225 -21.68 1.06 2.64
CA PRO A 225 -22.75 0.58 3.49
C PRO A 225 -22.71 1.42 4.77
N ILE A 226 -23.90 1.78 5.24
CA ILE A 226 -24.13 2.49 6.49
C ILE A 226 -23.27 1.82 7.57
N TRP A 227 -22.33 2.58 8.13
CA TRP A 227 -21.45 2.08 9.16
C TRP A 227 -22.29 1.57 10.36
N PRO A 228 -21.92 0.45 11.03
CA PRO A 228 -22.63 -0.01 12.23
C PRO A 228 -22.91 1.15 13.21
N ARG A 229 -24.13 1.22 13.76
CA ARG A 229 -24.63 2.40 14.50
C ARG A 229 -23.68 2.84 15.61
N GLU A 230 -22.97 1.91 16.22
CA GLU A 230 -22.03 2.13 17.31
C GLU A 230 -20.78 2.96 16.94
N TRP A 231 -20.43 3.08 15.66
CA TRP A 231 -19.29 3.90 15.26
C TRP A 231 -19.68 5.19 14.52
N GLN A 232 -20.96 5.40 14.24
CA GLN A 232 -21.44 6.69 13.69
C GLN A 232 -21.17 7.85 14.67
N ASN A 233 -20.82 7.54 15.92
CA ASN A 233 -20.54 8.47 16.99
C ASN A 233 -19.06 8.60 17.39
N VAL A 234 -18.11 7.96 16.71
CA VAL A 234 -16.68 8.14 17.02
C VAL A 234 -16.22 9.53 16.57
N SER A 235 -15.66 10.32 17.49
CA SER A 235 -15.39 11.75 17.33
C SER A 235 -14.41 12.10 16.19
N TRP A 236 -13.47 11.22 15.85
CA TRP A 236 -12.53 11.43 14.73
C TRP A 236 -13.10 11.09 13.34
N LEU A 237 -14.22 10.38 13.26
CA LEU A 237 -14.93 10.09 11.98
C LEU A 237 -15.82 11.28 11.57
N LYS A 238 -16.12 12.18 12.51
CA LYS A 238 -16.86 13.43 12.30
C LYS A 238 -15.93 14.57 11.87
N SER A 239 -14.93 14.30 11.04
CA SER A 239 -14.24 15.38 10.32
C SER A 239 -15.27 16.00 9.36
N PRO A 240 -15.49 17.33 9.39
CA PRO A 240 -16.32 18.00 8.40
C PRO A 240 -15.96 17.54 6.99
N ARG A 241 -16.96 17.43 6.11
CA ARG A 241 -16.76 17.07 4.69
C ARG A 241 -15.79 18.02 3.95
N ASP A 242 -15.38 19.10 4.61
CA ASP A 242 -14.57 20.20 4.12
C ASP A 242 -13.15 20.25 4.75
N SER A 243 -12.72 19.24 5.51
CA SER A 243 -11.37 19.19 6.10
C SER A 243 -10.48 18.08 5.53
N CYS A 244 -10.45 18.01 4.18
CA CYS A 244 -9.18 17.96 3.46
C CYS A 244 -8.86 19.37 2.96
#